data_AF-A0A661E4R7-F1
#
_entry.id   AF-A0A661E4R7-F1
#
_cell.length_a   1.000
_cell.length_b   1.000
_cell.length_c   1.000
_cell.angle_alpha   90.00
_cell.angle_beta   90.00
_cell.angle_gamma   90.00
#
_symmetry.space_group_name_H-M   'P 1'
#
loop_
_entity.id
_entity.type
_entity.pdbx_description
1 polymer ?
#
loop_
_entity_poly.entity_id
_entity_poly.type
_entity_poly.pdbx_seq_one_letter_code
_entity_poly.pdbx_strand_id
1 'polypeptide(L)'
;MTLSTGHSAALDFAQPEPLDLSSGKYVKLWQGPQHPGITGNMSLELTLDGDTIVACKTHVGYLHRGFEKLMERRTFIQNFTVV
;
A
#
# COMPACT_ATOMS: atom_id res chain seq x y z
N MET A 1 -17.63 26.41 19.00
CA MET A 1 -18.63 25.54 18.36
C MET A 1 -18.68 25.92 16.89
N THR A 2 -17.74 25.40 16.09
CA THR A 2 -17.69 25.63 14.64
C THR A 2 -17.45 24.27 13.99
N LEU A 3 -18.48 23.79 13.32
CA LEU A 3 -18.55 22.52 12.62
C LEU A 3 -17.66 22.57 11.37
N SER A 4 -16.69 21.64 11.27
CA SER A 4 -16.00 21.31 10.01
C SER A 4 -16.46 19.94 9.53
N THR A 5 -17.60 19.91 8.83
CA THR A 5 -17.97 18.77 7.99
C THR A 5 -17.26 18.88 6.65
N GLY A 6 -16.46 17.87 6.32
CA GLY A 6 -15.86 17.69 4.99
C GLY A 6 -15.25 16.30 4.87
N HIS A 7 -16.00 15.37 4.30
CA HIS A 7 -15.55 14.01 3.99
C HIS A 7 -14.28 14.02 3.14
N SER A 8 -13.24 13.33 3.59
CA SER A 8 -12.21 12.71 2.76
C SER A 8 -11.76 11.45 3.49
N ALA A 9 -12.11 10.28 2.97
CA ALA A 9 -11.74 8.98 3.51
C ALA A 9 -10.24 8.68 3.31
N ALA A 10 -9.37 9.51 3.86
CA ALA A 10 -8.02 9.12 4.18
C ALA A 10 -8.08 8.56 5.60
N LEU A 11 -7.95 7.25 5.74
CA LEU A 11 -7.66 6.65 7.04
C LEU A 11 -6.45 7.39 7.60
N ASP A 12 -6.61 8.07 8.74
CA ASP A 12 -5.58 8.85 9.43
C ASP A 12 -4.46 7.93 9.99
N PHE A 13 -3.78 7.20 9.11
CA PHE A 13 -2.43 6.74 9.39
C PHE A 13 -1.59 8.00 9.46
N ALA A 14 -1.37 8.51 10.68
CA ALA A 14 -0.41 9.56 10.95
C ALA A 14 0.84 9.27 10.11
N GLN A 15 1.11 10.12 9.11
CA GLN A 15 2.34 9.99 8.34
C GLN A 15 3.46 10.17 9.36
N PRO A 16 4.32 9.16 9.58
CA PRO A 16 5.40 9.32 10.53
C PRO A 16 6.24 10.52 10.08
N GLU A 17 6.60 11.37 11.04
CA GLU A 17 7.52 12.50 10.86
C GLU A 17 8.69 12.09 9.95
N PRO A 18 9.15 12.95 9.03
CA PRO A 18 10.18 12.59 8.07
C PRO A 18 11.44 12.07 8.79
N LEU A 19 11.65 10.75 8.70
CA LEU A 19 12.75 10.07 9.36
C LEU A 19 14.07 10.45 8.69
N ASP A 20 14.99 11.01 9.48
CA ASP A 20 16.32 11.39 9.02
C ASP A 20 17.22 10.17 8.80
N LEU A 21 17.34 9.78 7.53
CA LEU A 21 18.16 8.66 7.05
C LEU A 21 19.66 8.97 7.05
N SER A 22 20.05 10.24 7.19
CA SER A 22 21.47 10.64 7.15
C SER A 22 22.21 10.33 8.46
N SER A 23 21.48 10.22 9.56
CA SER A 23 21.99 9.88 10.89
C SER A 23 22.53 8.45 11.00
N GLY A 24 22.24 7.58 10.02
CA GLY A 24 22.64 6.15 10.05
C GLY A 24 21.89 5.30 11.08
N LYS A 25 20.99 5.90 11.86
CA LYS A 25 20.17 5.20 12.87
C LYS A 25 19.10 4.30 12.22
N TYR A 26 18.53 4.74 11.10
CA TYR A 26 17.44 4.04 10.44
C TYR A 26 17.90 3.37 9.13
N VAL A 27 17.49 2.11 8.94
CA VAL A 27 17.81 1.32 7.75
C VAL A 27 16.58 1.19 6.87
N LYS A 28 16.70 1.53 5.59
CA LYS A 28 15.68 1.23 4.58
C LYS A 28 15.93 -0.13 3.95
N LEU A 29 14.96 -1.03 4.09
CA LEU A 29 14.97 -2.36 3.51
C LEU A 29 13.83 -2.51 2.50
N TRP A 30 14.16 -3.09 1.34
CA TRP A 30 13.18 -3.46 0.32
C TRP A 30 12.90 -4.95 0.37
N GLN A 31 11.67 -5.30 0.77
CA GLN A 31 11.14 -6.65 0.61
C GLN A 31 10.42 -6.73 -0.74
N GLY A 32 11.12 -7.27 -1.73
CA GLY A 32 10.64 -7.37 -3.10
C GLY A 32 9.49 -8.37 -3.29
N PRO A 33 8.78 -8.30 -4.44
CA PRO A 33 7.57 -9.09 -4.70
C PRO A 33 7.81 -10.60 -4.85
N GLN A 34 9.07 -11.04 -4.99
CA GLN A 34 9.43 -12.45 -5.07
C GLN A 34 9.71 -13.07 -3.68
N HIS A 35 9.77 -12.26 -2.63
CA HIS A 35 10.17 -12.73 -1.30
C HIS A 35 9.12 -13.70 -0.73
N PRO A 36 9.50 -14.92 -0.27
CA PRO A 36 8.55 -15.93 0.23
C PRO A 36 7.70 -15.46 1.41
N GLY A 37 8.20 -14.49 2.19
CA GLY A 37 7.47 -13.89 3.30
C GLY A 37 6.38 -12.89 2.89
N ILE A 38 6.19 -12.64 1.60
CA ILE A 38 5.11 -11.79 1.07
C ILE A 38 4.10 -12.69 0.37
N THR A 39 2.92 -12.85 0.97
CA THR A 39 1.81 -13.58 0.33
C THR A 39 1.15 -12.70 -0.72
N GLY A 40 1.48 -12.92 -1.99
CA GLY A 40 0.90 -12.20 -3.13
C GLY A 40 1.90 -11.34 -3.90
N ASN A 41 1.40 -10.36 -4.66
CA ASN A 41 2.17 -9.53 -5.61
C ASN A 41 2.29 -8.10 -5.07
N MET A 42 3.04 -7.93 -3.99
CA MET A 42 3.26 -6.62 -3.39
C MET A 42 4.73 -6.46 -2.99
N SER A 43 5.19 -5.21 -2.91
CA SER A 43 6.53 -4.87 -2.45
C SER A 43 6.41 -4.03 -1.18
N LEU A 44 7.26 -4.27 -0.20
CA LEU A 44 7.30 -3.52 1.05
C LEU A 44 8.57 -2.70 1.13
N GLU A 45 8.41 -1.40 1.36
CA GLU A 45 9.50 -0.50 1.75
C GLU A 45 9.43 -0.35 3.27
N LEU A 46 10.37 -0.97 3.97
CA LEU A 46 10.47 -0.99 5.43
C LEU A 46 11.53 0.00 5.88
N THR A 47 11.24 0.75 6.94
CA THR A 47 12.22 1.57 7.67
C THR A 47 12.37 1.00 9.07
N LEU A 48 13.57 0.53 9.39
CA LEU A 48 13.91 -0.21 10.60
C LEU A 48 14.80 0.64 11.52
N ASP A 49 14.55 0.58 12.82
CA ASP A 49 15.46 1.00 13.89
C ASP A 49 15.92 -0.28 14.61
N GLY A 50 17.03 -0.86 14.13
CA GLY A 50 17.46 -2.20 14.54
C GLY A 50 16.38 -3.25 14.23
N ASP A 51 15.77 -3.80 15.29
CA ASP A 51 14.74 -4.85 15.20
C ASP A 51 13.30 -4.29 15.14
N THR A 52 13.13 -2.98 15.36
CA THR A 52 11.80 -2.34 15.41
C THR A 52 11.43 -1.73 14.07
N ILE A 53 10.23 -2.02 13.58
CA ILE A 53 9.68 -1.38 12.36
C ILE A 53 9.10 -0.02 12.75
N VAL A 54 9.67 1.05 12.21
CA VAL A 54 9.23 2.43 12.48
C VAL A 54 8.22 2.89 11.44
N ALA A 55 8.42 2.50 10.18
CA ALA A 55 7.50 2.79 9.09
C ALA A 55 7.52 1.67 8.06
N CYS A 56 6.35 1.40 7.47
CA CYS A 56 6.19 0.45 6.38
C CYS A 56 5.32 1.08 5.30
N LYS A 57 5.85 1.19 4.08
CA LYS A 57 5.08 1.61 2.91
C LYS A 57 4.85 0.41 2.00
N THR A 58 3.59 0.07 1.82
CA THR A 58 3.15 -1.00 0.94
C THR A 58 3.01 -0.48 -0.49
N HIS A 59 3.81 -1.00 -1.40
CA HIS A 59 3.65 -0.79 -2.84
C HIS A 59 2.76 -1.89 -3.40
N VAL A 60 1.49 -1.54 -3.63
CA VAL A 60 0.46 -2.42 -4.19
C VAL A 60 0.24 -2.13 -5.68
N GLY A 61 -0.44 -3.05 -6.37
CA GLY A 61 -0.85 -2.85 -7.77
C GLY A 61 -0.08 -3.68 -8.80
N TYR A 62 0.89 -4.52 -8.40
CA TYR A 62 1.58 -5.41 -9.34
C TYR A 62 0.65 -6.46 -9.98
N LEU A 63 -0.50 -6.76 -9.37
CA LEU A 63 -1.55 -7.62 -9.93
C LEU A 63 -2.79 -6.81 -10.38
N HIS A 64 -2.66 -5.51 -10.63
CA HIS A 64 -3.80 -4.74 -11.13
C HIS A 64 -4.09 -5.13 -12.58
N ARG A 65 -5.14 -5.94 -12.78
CA ARG A 65 -5.56 -6.45 -14.10
C ARG A 65 -6.63 -5.61 -14.80
N GLY A 66 -7.02 -4.47 -14.21
CA GLY A 66 -8.03 -3.58 -14.79
C GLY A 66 -9.41 -4.23 -14.93
N PHE A 67 -9.83 -5.02 -13.94
CA PHE A 67 -11.11 -5.73 -13.97
C PHE A 67 -12.30 -4.78 -14.14
N GLU A 68 -12.28 -3.63 -13.48
CA GLU A 68 -13.31 -2.58 -13.64
C GLU A 68 -13.45 -2.14 -15.10
N LYS A 69 -12.33 -1.94 -15.79
CA LYS A 69 -12.33 -1.56 -17.21
C LYS A 69 -12.78 -2.69 -18.13
N LEU A 70 -12.44 -3.93 -17.78
CA LEU A 70 -12.89 -5.11 -18.50
C LEU A 70 -14.43 -5.26 -18.40
N MET A 71 -15.00 -4.93 -17.25
CA MET A 71 -16.43 -5.03 -16.98
C MET A 71 -17.27 -4.01 -17.77
N GLU A 72 -16.70 -2.86 -18.16
CA GLU A 72 -17.39 -1.89 -19.04
C GLU A 72 -17.70 -2.44 -20.44
N ARG A 73 -16.88 -3.38 -20.93
CA ARG A 73 -16.97 -3.93 -22.30
C ARG A 73 -17.78 -5.22 -22.39
N ARG A 74 -18.27 -5.75 -21.27
CA ARG A 74 -18.90 -7.06 -21.16
C ARG A 74 -20.32 -6.93 -20.61
N THR A 75 -21.19 -7.83 -21.05
CA THR A 75 -22.55 -7.92 -20.48
C THR A 75 -22.50 -8.46 -19.05
N PHE A 76 -23.57 -8.22 -18.28
CA PHE A 76 -23.65 -8.65 -16.88
C PHE A 76 -23.38 -10.17 -16.71
N ILE A 77 -23.96 -10.99 -17.59
CA ILE A 77 -23.77 -12.45 -17.62
C ILE A 77 -22.35 -12.88 -18.00
N GLN A 78 -21.53 -12.01 -18.60
CA GLN A 78 -20.13 -12.33 -18.91
C GLN A 78 -19.17 -11.90 -17.79
N ASN A 79 -19.62 -11.08 -16.85
CA ASN A 79 -18.81 -10.57 -15.75
C ASN A 79 -18.80 -11.48 -14.51
N PHE A 80 -19.73 -12.44 -14.38
CA PHE A 80 -19.78 -13.28 -13.16
C PHE A 80 -18.56 -14.20 -12.98
N THR A 81 -17.82 -14.51 -14.05
CA THR A 81 -16.61 -15.35 -13.98
C THR A 81 -15.33 -14.55 -13.72
N VAL A 82 -15.43 -13.23 -13.75
CA VAL A 82 -14.29 -12.30 -13.61
C VAL A 82 -14.05 -11.93 -12.14
N VAL A 83 -15.10 -12.02 -11.32
CA VAL A 83 -15.10 -11.80 -9.87
C VAL A 83 -15.04 -13.13 -9.13
#